data_AF-A0A150K0J1-F1
#
_entry.id   AF-A0A150K0J1-F1
#
_cell.length_a   1.000
_cell.length_b   1.000
_cell.length_c   1.000
_cell.angle_alpha   90.00
_cell.angle_beta   90.00
_cell.angle_gamma   90.00
#
_symmetry.space_group_name_H-M   'P 1'
#
loop_
_entity.id
_entity.type
_entity.pdbx_description
1 polymer ?
#
loop_
_entity_poly.entity_id
_entity_poly.type
_entity_poly.pdbx_seq_one_letter_code
_entity_poly.pdbx_strand_id
1 'polypeptide(L)' 'MKYIVTIFWVFLLSQMLGYVGSAMSNSEYSMKTMAVMSLVLSVITFIVHAALPKNTSAGQ' A
#
# COMPACT_ATOMS: atom_id res chain seq x y z
N MET A 1 -0.29 18.59 -1.69
CA MET A 1 -1.06 17.90 -2.76
C MET A 1 -0.55 16.49 -3.07
N LYS A 2 0.74 16.27 -3.39
CA LYS A 2 1.27 14.95 -3.84
C LYS A 2 1.11 13.81 -2.80
N TYR A 3 1.42 14.04 -1.53
CA TYR A 3 1.43 12.98 -0.51
C TYR A 3 0.04 12.41 -0.16
N ILE A 4 -1.00 13.25 -0.09
CA ILE A 4 -2.37 12.81 0.21
C ILE A 4 -2.93 11.93 -0.92
N VAL A 5 -2.66 12.32 -2.17
CA VAL A 5 -3.07 11.54 -3.35
C VAL A 5 -2.31 10.22 -3.42
N THR A 6 -1.01 10.20 -3.06
CA THR A 6 -0.24 8.96 -2.98
C THR A 6 -0.79 7.99 -1.94
N ILE A 7 -1.17 8.47 -0.75
CA ILE A 7 -1.78 7.62 0.29
C ILE A 7 -3.11 7.06 -0.20
N PHE A 8 -3.96 7.89 -0.82
CA PHE A 8 -5.24 7.46 -1.38
C PHE A 8 -5.06 6.37 -2.45
N TRP A 9 -4.12 6.55 -3.38
CA TRP A 9 -3.83 5.58 -4.44
C TRP A 9 -3.23 4.28 -3.92
N VAL A 10 -2.31 4.34 -2.94
CA VAL A 10 -1.72 3.14 -2.33
C VAL A 10 -2.78 2.33 -1.59
N PHE A 11 -3.71 2.99 -0.89
CA PHE A 11 -4.82 2.32 -0.23
C PHE A 11 -5.75 1.63 -1.26
N LEU A 12 -6.13 2.34 -2.32
CA LEU A 12 -7.00 1.81 -3.38
C LEU A 12 -6.36 0.60 -4.09
N LEU A 13 -5.07 0.70 -4.46
CA LEU A 13 -4.34 -0.38 -5.12
C LEU A 13 -4.14 -1.59 -4.21
N SER A 14 -3.94 -1.37 -2.91
CA SER A 14 -3.81 -2.45 -1.93
C SER A 14 -5.11 -3.25 -1.77
N GLN A 15 -6.27 -2.60 -1.79
CA GLN A 15 -7.58 -3.28 -1.80
C GLN A 15 -7.79 -4.11 -3.08
N MET A 16 -7.44 -3.57 -4.24
CA MET A 16 -7.55 -4.27 -5.52
C MET A 16 -6.61 -5.49 -5.58
N LEU A 17 -5.35 -5.32 -5.18
CA LEU A 17 -4.37 -6.41 -5.14
C LEU A 17 -4.86 -7.57 -4.27
N GLY A 18 -5.43 -7.22 -3.13
CA GLY A 18 -5.96 -8.21 -2.24
C GLY A 18 -7.23 -8.88 -2.79
N TYR A 19 -8.15 -8.15 -3.43
CA TYR A 19 -9.28 -8.76 -4.14
C TYR A 19 -8.82 -9.79 -5.17
N VAL A 20 -7.79 -9.46 -5.95
CA VAL A 20 -7.17 -10.38 -6.92
C VAL A 20 -6.54 -11.58 -6.21
N GLY A 21 -5.82 -11.36 -5.10
CA GLY A 21 -5.23 -12.44 -4.31
C GLY A 21 -6.28 -13.40 -3.73
N SER A 22 -7.40 -12.89 -3.24
CA SER A 22 -8.53 -13.71 -2.77
C SER A 22 -9.19 -14.48 -3.91
N ALA A 23 -9.34 -13.85 -5.09
CA ALA A 23 -9.86 -14.51 -6.28
C ALA A 23 -8.96 -15.66 -6.74
N MET A 24 -7.63 -15.50 -6.68
CA MET A 24 -6.67 -16.58 -6.97
C MET A 24 -6.72 -17.70 -5.93
N SER A 25 -6.96 -17.35 -4.67
CA SER A 25 -7.01 -18.31 -3.57
C SER A 25 -8.35 -19.03 -3.41
N ASN A 26 -9.35 -18.76 -4.27
CA ASN A 26 -10.75 -19.26 -4.15
C ASN A 26 -11.32 -19.13 -2.72
N SER A 27 -10.85 -18.13 -1.97
CA SER A 27 -11.21 -17.91 -0.58
C SER A 27 -12.15 -16.72 -0.47
N GLU A 28 -13.06 -16.76 0.51
CA GLU A 28 -14.00 -15.66 0.74
C GLU A 28 -13.26 -14.33 0.92
N TYR A 29 -13.59 -13.36 0.05
CA TYR A 29 -13.08 -12.01 0.16
C TYR A 29 -13.73 -11.30 1.34
N SER A 30 -13.06 -11.32 2.50
CA SER A 30 -13.48 -10.55 3.65
C SER A 30 -12.86 -9.15 3.61
N MET A 31 -13.71 -8.14 3.37
CA MET A 31 -13.32 -6.72 3.32
C MET A 31 -12.64 -6.25 4.61
N LYS A 32 -13.01 -6.81 5.77
CA LYS A 32 -12.38 -6.53 7.07
C LYS A 32 -10.92 -7.00 7.11
N THR A 33 -10.66 -8.22 6.65
CA THR A 33 -9.31 -8.79 6.58
C THR A 33 -8.42 -7.97 5.65
N MET A 34 -8.97 -7.58 4.51
CA MET A 34 -8.31 -6.70 3.54
C MET A 34 -7.99 -5.32 4.09
N ALA A 35 -8.92 -4.70 4.81
CA ALA A 35 -8.71 -3.40 5.43
C ALA A 35 -7.57 -3.44 6.46
N VAL A 36 -7.54 -4.48 7.30
CA VAL A 36 -6.45 -4.70 8.26
C VAL A 36 -5.13 -4.98 7.54
N MET A 37 -5.14 -5.82 6.49
CA MET A 37 -3.94 -6.14 5.71
C MET A 37 -3.38 -4.92 4.97
N SER A 38 -4.26 -4.05 4.46
CA SER A 38 -3.89 -2.80 3.80
C SER A 38 -3.26 -1.81 4.79
N LEU A 39 -3.76 -1.75 6.03
CA LEU A 39 -3.14 -0.97 7.10
C LEU A 39 -1.71 -1.45 7.37
N VAL A 40 -1.51 -2.77 7.49
CA VAL A 40 -0.18 -3.38 7.67
C VAL A 40 0.74 -3.08 6.49
N LEU A 41 0.28 -3.24 5.25
CA LEU A 41 1.04 -2.89 4.05
C LEU A 41 1.42 -1.41 3.99
N SER A 42 0.51 -0.52 4.42
CA SER A 42 0.76 0.92 4.47
C SER A 42 1.87 1.26 5.47
N VAL A 43 1.86 0.64 6.65
CA VAL A 43 2.93 0.77 7.65
C VAL A 43 4.27 0.29 7.10
N ILE A 44 4.30 -0.87 6.44
CA ILE A 44 5.52 -1.40 5.80
C ILE A 44 6.04 -0.43 4.74
N THR A 45 5.15 0.12 3.91
CA THR A 45 5.51 1.09 2.89
C THR A 45 6.10 2.37 3.51
N PHE A 46 5.58 2.80 4.66
CA PHE A 46 6.11 3.94 5.39
C PHE A 46 7.50 3.66 5.97
N ILE A 47 7.72 2.46 6.51
CA ILE A 47 9.03 2.02 6.99
C ILE A 47 10.03 1.95 5.84
N VAL A 48 9.64 1.39 4.69
CA VAL A 48 10.48 1.35 3.48
C VAL A 48 10.79 2.77 3.02
N HIS A 49 9.82 3.68 3.03
CA HIS A 49 10.04 5.09 2.67
C HIS A 49 10.99 5.81 3.64
N ALA A 50 10.94 5.48 4.93
CA ALA A 50 11.85 6.03 5.95
C ALA A 50 13.25 5.38 5.91
N ALA A 51 13.33 4.10 5.53
CA ALA A 51 14.58 3.35 5.41
C ALA A 51 15.31 3.62 4.09
N LEU A 52 14.58 4.05 3.04
CA LEU A 52 15.17 4.55 1.80
C LEU A 52 16.02 5.79 2.14
N PRO A 53 17.35 5.73 1.93
CA PRO A 53 18.17 6.91 2.12
C PRO A 53 17.64 8.01 1.20
N LYS A 54 17.49 9.23 1.74
CA LYS A 54 17.23 10.40 0.90
C LYS A 54 18.51 10.68 0.11
N ASN A 55 18.75 9.97 -0.99
CA ASN A 55 19.70 10.45 -1.99
C ASN A 55 19.04 11.65 -2.67
N THR A 56 19.25 12.80 -2.03
CA THR A 56 19.08 14.14 -2.61
C THR A 56 20.10 14.34 -3.73
N SER A 57 19.97 13.58 -4.82
CA SER A 57 20.56 13.95 -6.11
C SER A 57 19.44 14.45 -7.00
N ALA A 58 18.93 15.62 -6.64
CA ALA A 58 18.44 16.60 -7.60
C ALA A 58 19.22 17.88 -7.28
N GLY A 59 20.53 17.84 -7.55
CA GLY A 59 21.25 19.05 -7.89
C GLY A 59 20.69 19.56 -9.22
N GLN A 60 20.38 20.85 -9.21
CA GLN A 60 20.52 21.84 -10.28
C GLN A 60 20.40 21.35 -11.74
#